data_AF-A0AAI8KDJ0-F1
#
_entry.id   AF-A0AAI8KDJ0-F1
#
_cell.length_a   1.000
_cell.length_b   1.000
_cell.length_c   1.000
_cell.angle_alpha   90.00
_cell.angle_beta   90.00
_cell.angle_gamma   90.00
#
_symmetry.space_group_name_H-M   'P 1'
#
loop_
_entity.id
_entity.type
_entity.pdbx_description
1 polymer ?
#
loop_
_entity_poly.entity_id
_entity_poly.type
_entity_poly.pdbx_seq_one_letter_code
_entity_poly.pdbx_strand_id
1 'polypeptide(L)'
;MPNIQGDIENRPKELWTLPNYNHLPDESFQIDLASAAGKFLANDIFDLDGVQPLESVIFDLSKRFFEGAPVVGVNPSKEAIEYYRKRGDTFQMVNVVVCCHSFERRDGKLFALPYHVSLRPAMKKGSPQTVGIDWIENFDLEKVLDGKPHYMGFNPFSDAFGLYAIGAVPVNETICSDVIGFVYNTYFVASKHVPRDATDPGLCTELLGETKGVLGDYQKYRCKNYFKKFTDSKPFKIWGCDSPIELFLLQAMSQIGLHPKIQMHIYPDGTIFPSLQSMWEGGVRTKKLAQTITEADFFFEKEGVAVFCDSKAHHTTPAQVAKDKAVDEKLAAVGIRSYRVAGTDIVDSPFRCAALLKEFLTA
;
A
#
# COMPACT_ATOMS: atom_id res chain seq x y z
N MET A 1 3.94 28.74 -5.19
CA MET A 1 3.32 28.19 -3.98
C MET A 1 4.38 28.21 -2.88
N PRO A 2 4.05 28.50 -1.61
CA PRO A 2 5.06 28.46 -0.56
C PRO A 2 5.65 27.04 -0.50
N ASN A 3 6.97 26.98 -0.48
CA ASN A 3 7.76 25.77 -0.45
C ASN A 3 7.48 25.03 0.88
N ILE A 4 6.54 24.09 0.88
CA ILE A 4 6.19 23.32 2.08
C ILE A 4 7.31 22.29 2.27
N GLN A 5 8.15 22.51 3.28
CA GLN A 5 9.13 21.54 3.73
C GLN A 5 8.43 20.18 3.93
N GLY A 6 8.84 19.16 3.16
CA GLY A 6 8.18 17.86 3.13
C GLY A 6 7.18 17.64 1.98
N ASP A 7 7.12 18.51 0.98
CA ASP A 7 6.52 18.17 -0.33
C ASP A 7 7.44 17.22 -1.10
N ILE A 8 6.87 16.27 -1.84
CA ILE A 8 7.64 15.42 -2.74
C ILE A 8 8.33 16.25 -3.83
N GLU A 9 7.83 17.44 -4.15
CA GLU A 9 8.50 18.38 -5.06
C GLU A 9 9.86 18.88 -4.52
N ASN A 10 10.08 18.84 -3.20
CA ASN A 10 11.28 19.33 -2.53
C ASN A 10 12.36 18.26 -2.34
N ARG A 11 12.55 17.44 -3.37
CA ARG A 11 13.52 16.33 -3.36
C ARG A 11 14.94 16.83 -3.09
N PRO A 12 15.67 16.20 -2.15
CA PRO A 12 17.09 16.43 -2.01
C PRO A 12 17.83 16.22 -3.33
N LYS A 13 18.78 17.11 -3.64
CA LYS A 13 19.56 17.04 -4.89
C LYS A 13 20.33 15.74 -5.05
N GLU A 14 20.75 15.15 -3.93
CA GLU A 14 21.47 13.87 -3.91
C GLU A 14 20.66 12.72 -4.55
N LEU A 15 19.32 12.74 -4.45
CA LEU A 15 18.47 11.70 -5.02
C LEU A 15 18.50 11.67 -6.55
N TRP A 16 18.81 12.80 -7.20
CA TRP A 16 18.92 12.86 -8.66
C TRP A 16 20.12 12.09 -9.22
N THR A 17 21.04 11.66 -8.36
CA THR A 17 22.18 10.82 -8.74
C THR A 17 21.84 9.33 -8.74
N LEU A 18 20.65 8.95 -8.27
CA LEU A 18 20.22 7.56 -8.17
C LEU A 18 20.01 6.95 -9.57
N PRO A 19 20.42 5.68 -9.78
CA PRO A 19 20.13 4.96 -11.02
C PRO A 19 18.63 4.86 -11.27
N ASN A 20 18.20 5.10 -12.52
CA ASN A 20 16.78 5.05 -12.92
C ASN A 20 15.87 5.96 -12.07
N TYR A 21 16.39 7.11 -11.63
CA TYR A 21 15.58 8.04 -10.83
C TYR A 21 14.73 8.96 -11.67
N ASN A 22 15.24 9.43 -12.81
CA ASN A 22 14.52 10.29 -13.76
C ASN A 22 14.07 9.55 -15.04
N HIS A 23 14.17 8.22 -15.03
CA HIS A 23 13.71 7.32 -16.09
C HIS A 23 13.44 5.94 -15.51
N LEU A 24 12.63 5.12 -16.17
CA LEU A 24 12.49 3.71 -15.82
C LEU A 24 13.61 2.88 -16.46
N PRO A 25 13.94 1.71 -15.90
CA PRO A 25 14.85 0.77 -16.55
C PRO A 25 14.33 0.35 -17.94
N ASP A 26 15.24 0.18 -18.90
CA ASP A 26 14.92 -0.27 -20.27
C ASP A 26 14.47 -1.75 -20.34
N GLU A 27 14.73 -2.52 -19.28
CA GLU A 27 14.37 -3.93 -19.17
C GLU A 27 13.08 -4.15 -18.37
N SER A 28 12.48 -5.34 -18.52
CA SER A 28 11.32 -5.72 -17.71
C SER A 28 11.69 -5.96 -16.25
N PHE A 29 10.84 -5.49 -15.33
CA PHE A 29 10.98 -5.73 -13.90
C PHE A 29 9.70 -6.31 -13.27
N GLN A 30 9.85 -6.85 -12.06
CA GLN A 30 8.76 -7.33 -11.22
C GLN A 30 8.61 -6.42 -9.99
N ILE A 31 7.40 -6.18 -9.52
CA ILE A 31 7.18 -5.43 -8.27
C ILE A 31 7.25 -6.41 -7.10
N ASP A 32 8.18 -6.19 -6.17
CA ASP A 32 8.44 -7.09 -5.04
C ASP A 32 7.54 -6.76 -3.82
N LEU A 33 6.22 -6.88 -4.00
CA LEU A 33 5.26 -6.52 -2.96
C LEU A 33 5.28 -7.49 -1.78
N ALA A 34 5.39 -8.79 -2.04
CA ALA A 34 5.33 -9.81 -0.99
C ALA A 34 6.50 -9.72 0.00
N SER A 35 7.72 -9.45 -0.47
CA SER A 35 8.88 -9.32 0.42
C SER A 35 8.86 -8.00 1.19
N ALA A 36 8.40 -6.92 0.54
CA ALA A 36 8.36 -5.58 1.14
C ALA A 36 7.23 -5.43 2.17
N ALA A 37 5.99 -5.76 1.79
CA ALA A 37 4.79 -5.48 2.58
C ALA A 37 4.19 -6.73 3.26
N GLY A 38 4.74 -7.91 3.00
CA GLY A 38 4.28 -9.18 3.55
C GLY A 38 3.35 -9.95 2.62
N LYS A 39 3.30 -11.27 2.82
CA LYS A 39 2.52 -12.19 1.97
C LYS A 39 1.02 -11.94 2.07
N PHE A 40 0.49 -11.68 3.27
CA PHE A 40 -0.92 -11.37 3.43
C PHE A 40 -1.36 -10.22 2.52
N LEU A 41 -0.68 -9.08 2.61
CA LEU A 41 -1.10 -7.89 1.88
C LEU A 41 -0.98 -8.10 0.37
N ALA A 42 0.09 -8.79 -0.07
CA ALA A 42 0.26 -9.14 -1.47
C ALA A 42 -0.90 -10.01 -1.99
N ASN A 43 -1.36 -11.00 -1.20
CA ASN A 43 -2.51 -11.84 -1.55
C ASN A 43 -3.83 -11.06 -1.50
N ASP A 44 -4.04 -10.23 -0.47
CA ASP A 44 -5.27 -9.44 -0.29
C ASP A 44 -5.52 -8.48 -1.45
N ILE A 45 -4.45 -7.88 -1.98
CA ILE A 45 -4.47 -7.01 -3.16
C ILE A 45 -4.56 -7.80 -4.47
N PHE A 46 -3.92 -8.96 -4.53
CA PHE A 46 -4.01 -9.84 -5.70
C PHE A 46 -5.45 -10.28 -5.96
N ASP A 47 -6.21 -10.57 -4.90
CA ASP A 47 -7.63 -10.95 -4.97
C ASP A 47 -8.59 -9.74 -5.15
N LEU A 48 -8.07 -8.53 -5.41
CA LEU A 48 -8.88 -7.36 -5.78
C LEU A 48 -9.00 -7.24 -7.30
N ASP A 49 -9.79 -8.13 -7.88
CA ASP A 49 -10.15 -8.15 -9.30
C ASP A 49 -11.67 -8.20 -9.53
N GLY A 50 -12.10 -8.09 -10.79
CA GLY A 50 -13.50 -8.34 -11.18
C GLY A 50 -14.51 -7.46 -10.43
N VAL A 51 -15.70 -8.00 -10.15
CA VAL A 51 -16.73 -7.32 -9.35
C VAL A 51 -16.60 -7.71 -7.87
N GLN A 52 -16.49 -6.71 -7.01
CA GLN A 52 -16.28 -6.85 -5.57
C GLN A 52 -17.31 -6.06 -4.75
N PRO A 53 -17.53 -6.45 -3.47
CA PRO A 53 -17.12 -7.73 -2.90
C PRO A 53 -17.86 -8.89 -3.55
N LEU A 54 -17.25 -10.07 -3.58
CA LEU A 54 -17.98 -11.29 -3.87
C LEU A 54 -18.95 -11.59 -2.73
N GLU A 55 -20.24 -11.65 -3.04
CA GLU A 55 -21.30 -12.01 -2.08
C GLU A 55 -21.61 -13.51 -2.18
N SER A 56 -22.06 -14.14 -1.09
CA SER A 56 -22.36 -15.60 -1.06
C SER A 56 -23.28 -16.05 -2.20
N VAL A 57 -24.29 -15.24 -2.53
CA VAL A 57 -25.21 -15.48 -3.65
C VAL A 57 -24.49 -15.61 -5.00
N ILE A 58 -23.35 -14.94 -5.20
CA ILE A 58 -22.58 -15.03 -6.44
C ILE A 58 -21.94 -16.41 -6.59
N PHE A 59 -21.50 -17.02 -5.48
CA PHE A 59 -20.99 -18.39 -5.49
C PHE A 59 -22.10 -19.41 -5.79
N ASP A 60 -23.30 -19.21 -5.23
CA ASP A 60 -24.46 -20.08 -5.48
C ASP A 60 -24.92 -20.05 -6.94
N LEU A 61 -24.61 -18.97 -7.67
CA LEU A 61 -24.89 -18.83 -9.10
C LEU A 61 -23.81 -19.48 -9.98
N SER A 62 -22.70 -19.97 -9.41
CA SER A 62 -21.66 -20.62 -10.19
C SER A 62 -22.11 -21.96 -10.75
N LYS A 63 -21.87 -22.16 -12.04
CA LYS A 63 -22.10 -23.42 -12.76
C LYS A 63 -20.80 -24.21 -12.97
N ARG A 64 -19.66 -23.65 -12.55
CA ARG A 64 -18.33 -24.24 -12.71
C ARG A 64 -17.78 -24.58 -11.33
N PHE A 65 -17.23 -25.77 -11.22
CA PHE A 65 -16.62 -26.24 -9.98
C PHE A 65 -15.20 -26.72 -10.26
N PHE A 66 -14.30 -26.44 -9.34
CA PHE A 66 -12.93 -26.96 -9.32
C PHE A 66 -12.71 -27.60 -7.95
N GLU A 67 -12.34 -28.88 -7.94
CA GLU A 67 -12.12 -29.65 -6.70
C GLU A 67 -13.29 -29.57 -5.70
N GLY A 68 -14.52 -29.48 -6.21
CA GLY A 68 -15.74 -29.39 -5.40
C GLY A 68 -16.09 -27.98 -4.90
N ALA A 69 -15.25 -26.98 -5.16
CA ALA A 69 -15.52 -25.58 -4.82
C ALA A 69 -16.09 -24.80 -6.04
N PRO A 70 -17.07 -23.89 -5.83
CA PRO A 70 -17.58 -23.03 -6.90
C PRO A 70 -16.49 -22.10 -7.43
N VAL A 71 -16.39 -22.01 -8.75
CA VAL A 71 -15.43 -21.12 -9.44
C VAL A 71 -16.15 -19.83 -9.82
N VAL A 72 -15.67 -18.70 -9.33
CA VAL A 72 -16.08 -17.36 -9.75
C VAL A 72 -14.93 -16.76 -10.55
N GLY A 73 -15.21 -16.37 -11.79
CA GLY A 73 -14.21 -15.72 -12.66
C GLY A 73 -14.18 -14.22 -12.47
N VAL A 74 -13.12 -13.57 -12.96
CA VAL A 74 -12.98 -12.11 -13.01
C VAL A 74 -14.15 -11.48 -13.78
N ASN A 75 -14.49 -12.08 -14.93
CA ASN A 75 -15.69 -11.76 -15.67
C ASN A 75 -16.94 -12.40 -15.00
N PRO A 76 -17.98 -11.61 -14.65
CA PRO A 76 -19.19 -12.15 -14.06
C PRO A 76 -19.92 -13.11 -15.01
N SER A 77 -20.50 -14.18 -14.47
CA SER A 77 -21.38 -15.08 -15.24
C SER A 77 -22.66 -14.37 -15.67
N LYS A 78 -23.38 -14.94 -16.66
CA LYS A 78 -24.69 -14.41 -17.09
C LYS A 78 -25.69 -14.31 -15.93
N GLU A 79 -25.64 -15.29 -15.03
CA GLU A 79 -26.47 -15.33 -13.83
C GLU A 79 -26.12 -14.21 -12.85
N ALA A 80 -24.82 -13.95 -12.63
CA ALA A 80 -24.36 -12.85 -11.79
C ALA A 80 -24.72 -11.49 -12.41
N ILE A 81 -24.57 -11.32 -13.73
CA ILE A 81 -25.01 -10.12 -14.46
C ILE A 81 -26.50 -9.87 -14.24
N GLU A 82 -27.35 -10.89 -14.39
CA GLU A 82 -28.79 -10.75 -14.18
C GLU A 82 -29.15 -10.46 -12.71
N TYR A 83 -28.41 -11.03 -11.76
CA TYR A 83 -28.54 -10.69 -10.35
C TYR A 83 -28.29 -9.20 -10.10
N TYR A 84 -27.15 -8.67 -10.57
CA TYR A 84 -26.82 -7.26 -10.42
C TYR A 84 -27.80 -6.34 -11.17
N ARG A 85 -28.27 -6.75 -12.36
CA ARG A 85 -29.29 -6.04 -13.14
C ARG A 85 -30.60 -5.90 -12.36
N LYS A 86 -31.11 -7.00 -11.79
CA LYS A 86 -32.32 -7.00 -10.95
C LYS A 86 -32.16 -6.15 -9.69
N ARG A 87 -30.98 -6.19 -9.06
CA ARG A 87 -30.69 -5.34 -7.89
C ARG A 87 -30.54 -3.87 -8.28
N GLY A 88 -30.33 -3.56 -9.56
CA GLY A 88 -30.12 -2.21 -10.07
C GLY A 88 -28.80 -1.63 -9.59
N ASP A 89 -27.74 -2.42 -9.68
CA ASP A 89 -26.39 -2.01 -9.31
C ASP A 89 -25.75 -1.06 -10.34
N THR A 90 -24.90 -0.19 -9.80
CA THR A 90 -23.88 0.55 -10.53
C THR A 90 -22.52 0.19 -9.97
N PHE A 91 -21.45 0.46 -10.71
CA PHE A 91 -20.11 -0.01 -10.39
C PHE A 91 -19.10 1.12 -10.43
N GLN A 92 -18.22 1.19 -9.42
CA GLN A 92 -17.06 2.08 -9.42
C GLN A 92 -15.80 1.27 -9.71
N MET A 93 -15.09 1.60 -10.78
CA MET A 93 -13.76 1.06 -11.05
C MET A 93 -12.77 1.64 -10.04
N VAL A 94 -11.98 0.78 -9.41
CA VAL A 94 -10.95 1.14 -8.44
C VAL A 94 -9.64 0.48 -8.85
N ASN A 95 -8.60 1.29 -8.97
CA ASN A 95 -7.24 0.85 -9.25
C ASN A 95 -6.49 0.67 -7.93
N VAL A 96 -5.78 -0.45 -7.80
CA VAL A 96 -4.73 -0.62 -6.82
C VAL A 96 -3.44 -0.09 -7.42
N VAL A 97 -2.91 0.98 -6.85
CA VAL A 97 -1.75 1.71 -7.35
C VAL A 97 -0.55 1.48 -6.43
N VAL A 98 0.56 1.06 -7.02
CA VAL A 98 1.83 0.82 -6.33
C VAL A 98 2.88 1.79 -6.83
N CYS A 99 3.54 2.50 -5.92
CA CYS A 99 4.70 3.33 -6.23
C CYS A 99 5.98 2.65 -5.73
N CYS A 100 7.06 2.75 -6.50
CA CYS A 100 8.34 2.11 -6.22
C CYS A 100 9.44 3.15 -6.02
N HIS A 101 10.37 2.91 -5.09
CA HIS A 101 11.40 3.88 -4.71
C HIS A 101 12.75 3.58 -5.36
N SER A 102 13.00 2.34 -5.76
CA SER A 102 14.27 1.90 -6.34
C SER A 102 14.12 0.59 -7.12
N PHE A 103 15.19 0.20 -7.81
CA PHE A 103 15.28 -1.05 -8.54
C PHE A 103 16.51 -1.84 -8.09
N GLU A 104 16.35 -3.14 -7.88
CA GLU A 104 17.39 -4.02 -7.39
C GLU A 104 17.44 -5.31 -8.22
N ARG A 105 18.66 -5.77 -8.55
CA ARG A 105 18.82 -7.04 -9.25
C ARG A 105 19.06 -8.18 -8.25
N ARG A 106 18.24 -9.22 -8.34
CA ARG A 106 18.38 -10.46 -7.56
C ARG A 106 18.27 -11.65 -8.51
N ASP A 107 19.24 -12.55 -8.47
CA ASP A 107 19.27 -13.77 -9.31
C ASP A 107 19.00 -13.50 -10.81
N GLY A 108 19.59 -12.41 -11.33
CA GLY A 108 19.47 -12.01 -12.74
C GLY A 108 18.16 -11.29 -13.10
N LYS A 109 17.17 -11.22 -12.20
CA LYS A 109 15.90 -10.52 -12.42
C LYS A 109 15.92 -9.13 -11.78
N LEU A 110 15.27 -8.17 -12.41
CA LEU A 110 15.11 -6.82 -11.89
C LEU A 110 13.82 -6.71 -11.08
N PHE A 111 13.92 -6.21 -9.86
CA PHE A 111 12.80 -5.98 -8.96
C PHE A 111 12.65 -4.49 -8.68
N ALA A 112 11.44 -3.97 -8.83
CA ALA A 112 11.06 -2.66 -8.34
C ALA A 112 10.61 -2.79 -6.88
N LEU A 113 11.20 -1.97 -6.00
CA LEU A 113 10.94 -2.03 -4.57
C LEU A 113 9.82 -1.03 -4.21
N PRO A 114 8.65 -1.52 -3.74
CA PRO A 114 7.52 -0.66 -3.45
C PRO A 114 7.73 0.12 -2.16
N TYR A 115 7.25 1.36 -2.12
CA TYR A 115 7.21 2.16 -0.89
C TYR A 115 5.80 2.59 -0.50
N HIS A 116 4.83 2.43 -1.39
CA HIS A 116 3.46 2.86 -1.15
C HIS A 116 2.45 2.07 -1.98
N VAL A 117 1.33 1.72 -1.36
CA VAL A 117 0.17 1.10 -2.00
C VAL A 117 -1.08 1.89 -1.64
N SER A 118 -1.89 2.21 -2.65
CA SER A 118 -3.17 2.89 -2.44
C SER A 118 -4.28 2.45 -3.38
N LEU A 119 -5.51 2.69 -2.96
CA LEU A 119 -6.70 2.55 -3.79
C LEU A 119 -7.07 3.88 -4.39
N ARG A 120 -7.38 3.87 -5.68
CA ARG A 120 -7.78 5.05 -6.41
C ARG A 120 -9.00 4.78 -7.30
N PRO A 121 -10.13 5.48 -7.12
CA PRO A 121 -11.26 5.34 -8.03
C PRO A 121 -10.93 5.92 -9.41
N ALA A 122 -11.49 5.34 -10.47
CA ALA A 122 -11.48 5.95 -11.79
C ALA A 122 -12.24 7.28 -11.76
N MET A 123 -11.69 8.30 -12.41
CA MET A 123 -12.21 9.67 -12.34
C MET A 123 -12.76 10.11 -13.70
N LYS A 124 -13.87 10.84 -13.69
CA LYS A 124 -14.41 11.54 -14.85
C LYS A 124 -14.84 12.93 -14.45
N LYS A 125 -14.27 13.95 -15.12
CA LYS A 125 -14.54 15.38 -14.84
C LYS A 125 -14.35 15.75 -13.35
N GLY A 126 -13.31 15.21 -12.71
CA GLY A 126 -12.96 15.55 -11.33
C GLY A 126 -13.70 14.76 -10.24
N SER A 127 -14.65 13.88 -10.59
CA SER A 127 -15.36 13.05 -9.62
C SER A 127 -15.22 11.55 -9.91
N PRO A 128 -15.31 10.67 -8.88
CA PRO A 128 -15.35 9.23 -9.09
C PRO A 128 -16.46 8.83 -10.06
N GLN A 129 -16.10 8.07 -11.08
CA GLN A 129 -17.03 7.61 -12.10
C GLN A 129 -17.77 6.35 -11.65
N THR A 130 -19.05 6.26 -12.02
CA THR A 130 -19.81 5.01 -11.99
C THR A 130 -20.16 4.57 -13.41
N VAL A 131 -20.29 3.25 -13.59
CA VAL A 131 -20.80 2.61 -14.81
C VAL A 131 -22.01 1.73 -14.47
N GLY A 132 -22.88 1.50 -15.45
CA GLY A 132 -24.02 0.59 -15.31
C GLY A 132 -23.65 -0.86 -15.60
N ILE A 133 -24.59 -1.77 -15.33
CA ILE A 133 -24.42 -3.21 -15.56
C ILE A 133 -24.09 -3.55 -17.02
N ASP A 134 -24.65 -2.83 -17.99
CA ASP A 134 -24.40 -3.07 -19.41
C ASP A 134 -22.92 -2.84 -19.78
N TRP A 135 -22.22 -1.95 -19.06
CA TRP A 135 -20.78 -1.77 -19.27
C TRP A 135 -20.00 -2.99 -18.76
N ILE A 136 -20.36 -3.51 -17.58
CA ILE A 136 -19.74 -4.69 -16.98
C ILE A 136 -19.98 -5.94 -17.83
N GLU A 137 -21.17 -6.09 -18.44
CA GLU A 137 -21.51 -7.21 -19.32
C GLU A 137 -20.72 -7.21 -20.63
N ASN A 138 -20.38 -6.02 -21.16
CA ASN A 138 -19.76 -5.87 -22.47
C ASN A 138 -18.24 -5.64 -22.42
N PHE A 139 -17.66 -5.41 -21.24
CA PHE A 139 -16.23 -5.19 -21.07
C PHE A 139 -15.55 -6.46 -20.54
N ASP A 140 -14.41 -6.82 -21.13
CA ASP A 140 -13.61 -7.95 -20.67
C ASP A 140 -12.72 -7.53 -19.48
N LEU A 141 -13.18 -7.81 -18.27
CA LEU A 141 -12.50 -7.42 -17.04
C LEU A 141 -11.16 -8.15 -16.86
N GLU A 142 -10.97 -9.32 -17.47
CA GLU A 142 -9.68 -10.05 -17.46
C GLU A 142 -8.58 -9.28 -18.19
N LYS A 143 -8.95 -8.38 -19.10
CA LYS A 143 -8.04 -7.57 -19.91
C LYS A 143 -7.87 -6.14 -19.40
N VAL A 144 -8.40 -5.80 -18.22
CA VAL A 144 -8.36 -4.42 -17.71
C VAL A 144 -6.93 -3.91 -17.47
N LEU A 145 -5.98 -4.83 -17.24
CA LEU A 145 -4.56 -4.52 -17.04
C LEU A 145 -3.74 -4.63 -18.34
N ASP A 146 -4.37 -5.00 -19.47
CA ASP A 146 -3.69 -5.06 -20.75
C ASP A 146 -3.09 -3.69 -21.10
N GLY A 147 -1.87 -3.71 -21.60
CA GLY A 147 -1.13 -2.47 -21.88
C GLY A 147 -0.54 -1.79 -20.65
N LYS A 148 -0.55 -2.39 -19.46
CA LYS A 148 0.17 -1.89 -18.26
C LYS A 148 -0.25 -0.47 -17.86
N PRO A 149 -1.51 -0.28 -17.42
CA PRO A 149 -1.99 1.04 -17.01
C PRO A 149 -1.13 1.63 -15.87
N HIS A 150 -0.92 2.94 -15.91
CA HIS A 150 -0.09 3.64 -14.95
C HIS A 150 -0.46 5.12 -14.84
N TYR A 151 -0.03 5.74 -13.73
CA TYR A 151 -0.13 7.16 -13.48
C TYR A 151 1.26 7.79 -13.52
N MET A 152 1.43 8.81 -14.35
CA MET A 152 2.64 9.63 -14.44
C MET A 152 2.48 10.88 -13.58
N GLY A 153 3.36 11.09 -12.59
CA GLY A 153 3.22 12.19 -11.63
C GLY A 153 2.20 11.86 -10.52
N PHE A 154 2.13 10.61 -10.10
CA PHE A 154 1.33 10.15 -8.98
C PHE A 154 2.04 10.49 -7.67
N ASN A 155 1.53 11.48 -6.92
CA ASN A 155 2.01 11.80 -5.59
C ASN A 155 1.12 11.11 -4.55
N PRO A 156 1.58 10.02 -3.90
CA PRO A 156 0.77 9.31 -2.91
C PRO A 156 0.51 10.11 -1.63
N PHE A 157 1.27 11.18 -1.39
CA PHE A 157 1.20 12.02 -0.18
C PHE A 157 0.25 13.21 -0.34
N SER A 158 -0.35 13.40 -1.51
CA SER A 158 -1.31 14.48 -1.78
C SER A 158 -2.43 13.99 -2.72
N ASP A 159 -3.34 14.90 -3.07
CA ASP A 159 -4.40 14.61 -4.05
C ASP A 159 -3.92 14.82 -5.50
N ALA A 160 -2.62 15.02 -5.72
CA ALA A 160 -2.04 15.20 -7.05
C ALA A 160 -1.71 13.85 -7.71
N PHE A 161 -2.33 13.60 -8.85
CA PHE A 161 -2.08 12.44 -9.70
C PHE A 161 -2.11 12.97 -11.13
N GLY A 162 -0.96 12.96 -11.82
CA GLY A 162 -0.83 13.55 -13.13
C GLY A 162 -1.62 12.81 -14.23
N LEU A 163 -0.93 12.28 -15.24
CA LEU A 163 -1.58 11.66 -16.39
C LEU A 163 -1.82 10.15 -16.15
N TYR A 164 -3.03 9.67 -16.39
CA TYR A 164 -3.29 8.24 -16.55
C TYR A 164 -3.02 7.81 -17.99
N ALA A 165 -2.24 6.76 -18.18
CA ALA A 165 -1.84 6.26 -19.49
C ALA A 165 -1.87 4.72 -19.54
N ILE A 166 -1.99 4.20 -20.77
CA ILE A 166 -1.90 2.78 -21.11
C ILE A 166 -0.86 2.66 -22.23
N GLY A 167 -0.01 1.66 -22.15
CA GLY A 167 1.05 1.36 -23.12
C GLY A 167 2.44 1.55 -22.52
N ALA A 168 3.44 1.69 -23.40
CA ALA A 168 4.79 2.04 -22.98
C ALA A 168 4.75 3.33 -22.18
N VAL A 169 5.44 3.35 -21.03
CA VAL A 169 5.57 4.56 -20.20
C VAL A 169 6.54 5.49 -20.93
N PRO A 170 6.09 6.61 -21.54
CA PRO A 170 7.02 7.57 -22.11
C PRO A 170 7.56 8.39 -20.96
N VAL A 171 8.56 7.88 -20.24
CA VAL A 171 9.20 8.63 -19.17
C VAL A 171 10.05 9.70 -19.85
N ASN A 172 9.54 10.92 -19.89
CA ASN A 172 10.38 12.06 -20.20
C ASN A 172 11.40 12.22 -19.06
N GLU A 173 12.59 12.76 -19.34
CA GLU A 173 13.65 12.99 -18.34
C GLU A 173 13.24 13.89 -17.15
N THR A 174 12.00 14.37 -17.15
CA THR A 174 11.43 15.29 -16.16
C THR A 174 10.57 14.61 -15.09
N ILE A 175 10.22 13.33 -15.22
CA ILE A 175 9.40 12.61 -14.23
C ILE A 175 10.26 11.62 -13.44
N CYS A 176 10.24 11.75 -12.12
CA CYS A 176 10.95 10.83 -11.24
C CYS A 176 10.22 9.48 -11.18
N SER A 177 10.97 8.38 -11.13
CA SER A 177 10.44 7.01 -11.06
C SER A 177 9.61 6.78 -9.80
N ASP A 178 9.90 7.52 -8.72
CA ASP A 178 9.14 7.49 -7.47
C ASP A 178 7.72 8.06 -7.56
N VAL A 179 7.39 8.84 -8.58
CA VAL A 179 6.02 9.32 -8.85
C VAL A 179 5.36 8.62 -10.03
N ILE A 180 5.83 7.42 -10.36
CA ILE A 180 5.13 6.52 -11.28
C ILE A 180 4.28 5.57 -10.44
N GLY A 181 2.96 5.74 -10.53
CA GLY A 181 1.99 4.86 -9.88
C GLY A 181 1.59 3.74 -10.83
N PHE A 182 2.17 2.56 -10.66
CA PHE A 182 1.81 1.37 -11.45
C PHE A 182 0.44 0.86 -11.01
N VAL A 183 -0.49 0.67 -11.96
CA VAL A 183 -1.75 0.00 -11.65
C VAL A 183 -1.47 -1.50 -11.56
N TYR A 184 -1.39 -1.99 -10.32
CA TYR A 184 -1.06 -3.36 -10.01
C TYR A 184 -2.28 -4.28 -10.16
N ASN A 185 -3.47 -3.80 -9.81
CA ASN A 185 -4.73 -4.50 -10.03
C ASN A 185 -5.89 -3.52 -10.21
N THR A 186 -7.02 -4.00 -10.71
CA THR A 186 -8.24 -3.21 -10.88
C THR A 186 -9.48 -4.05 -10.57
N TYR A 187 -10.39 -3.49 -9.79
CA TYR A 187 -11.68 -4.12 -9.45
C TYR A 187 -12.83 -3.12 -9.52
N PHE A 188 -14.05 -3.63 -9.43
CA PHE A 188 -15.29 -2.88 -9.59
C PHE A 188 -16.18 -3.05 -8.37
N VAL A 189 -16.41 -1.96 -7.62
CA VAL A 189 -17.26 -1.98 -6.42
C VAL A 189 -18.72 -1.89 -6.82
N ALA A 190 -19.51 -2.92 -6.52
CA ALA A 190 -20.96 -2.91 -6.70
C ALA A 190 -21.65 -1.97 -5.69
N SER A 191 -22.53 -1.10 -6.15
CA SER A 191 -23.10 -0.01 -5.33
C SER A 191 -24.03 -0.44 -4.20
N LYS A 192 -24.66 -1.61 -4.31
CA LYS A 192 -25.67 -2.12 -3.37
C LYS A 192 -25.24 -3.42 -2.69
N HIS A 193 -23.94 -3.73 -2.71
CA HIS A 193 -23.41 -4.87 -1.96
C HIS A 193 -23.79 -4.76 -0.48
N VAL A 194 -23.99 -5.91 0.16
CA VAL A 194 -24.30 -5.97 1.59
C VAL A 194 -23.06 -6.47 2.34
N PRO A 195 -22.44 -5.65 3.20
CA PRO A 195 -21.19 -6.00 3.88
C PRO A 195 -21.22 -7.33 4.66
N ARG A 196 -22.39 -7.74 5.18
CA ARG A 196 -22.56 -8.99 5.92
C ARG A 196 -22.56 -10.24 5.03
N ASP A 197 -22.86 -10.05 3.75
CA ASP A 197 -22.99 -11.12 2.75
C ASP A 197 -21.70 -11.24 1.91
N ALA A 198 -20.74 -10.30 2.08
CA ALA A 198 -19.42 -10.36 1.48
C ALA A 198 -18.65 -11.58 1.97
N THR A 199 -17.92 -12.22 1.08
CA THR A 199 -17.09 -13.39 1.36
C THR A 199 -15.63 -13.00 1.53
N ASP A 200 -14.90 -13.81 2.29
CA ASP A 200 -13.48 -13.61 2.50
C ASP A 200 -12.67 -14.21 1.33
N PRO A 201 -11.57 -13.57 0.91
CA PRO A 201 -10.72 -14.07 -0.17
C PRO A 201 -9.96 -15.33 0.27
N GLY A 202 -10.00 -16.37 -0.56
CA GLY A 202 -9.47 -17.70 -0.24
C GLY A 202 -8.00 -17.69 0.19
N LEU A 203 -7.14 -16.98 -0.55
CA LEU A 203 -5.69 -16.95 -0.30
C LEU A 203 -5.32 -16.30 1.04
N CYS A 204 -6.13 -15.36 1.52
CA CYS A 204 -5.92 -14.75 2.83
C CYS A 204 -6.48 -15.62 3.95
N THR A 205 -7.63 -16.28 3.74
CA THR A 205 -8.25 -17.11 4.79
C THR A 205 -7.36 -18.26 5.26
N GLU A 206 -6.57 -18.86 4.35
CA GLU A 206 -5.58 -19.87 4.71
C GLU A 206 -4.49 -19.33 5.66
N LEU A 207 -4.12 -18.05 5.49
CA LEU A 207 -3.12 -17.39 6.33
C LEU A 207 -3.67 -16.95 7.70
N LEU A 208 -4.98 -16.73 7.82
CA LEU A 208 -5.63 -16.28 9.07
C LEU A 208 -5.94 -17.40 10.07
N GLY A 209 -5.94 -18.65 9.60
CA GLY A 209 -6.43 -19.80 10.37
C GLY A 209 -7.93 -19.70 10.71
N GLU A 210 -8.43 -20.62 11.54
CA GLU A 210 -9.88 -20.80 11.78
C GLU A 210 -10.49 -19.82 12.81
N THR A 211 -9.86 -18.67 13.07
CA THR A 211 -10.31 -17.77 14.15
C THR A 211 -11.45 -16.87 13.66
N LYS A 212 -12.72 -17.26 13.89
CA LYS A 212 -13.92 -16.50 13.50
C LYS A 212 -13.88 -15.00 13.83
N GLY A 213 -13.27 -14.63 14.96
CA GLY A 213 -13.16 -13.23 15.39
C GLY A 213 -12.18 -12.39 14.56
N VAL A 214 -11.14 -13.00 13.99
CA VAL A 214 -10.14 -12.36 13.14
C VAL A 214 -10.68 -12.20 11.73
N LEU A 215 -11.31 -13.25 11.19
CA LEU A 215 -12.05 -13.19 9.92
C LEU A 215 -13.08 -12.05 9.92
N GLY A 216 -13.89 -11.95 10.98
CA GLY A 216 -14.86 -10.86 11.09
C GLY A 216 -14.25 -9.46 11.24
N ASP A 217 -13.03 -9.33 11.79
CA ASP A 217 -12.32 -8.04 11.85
C ASP A 217 -11.74 -7.68 10.46
N TYR A 218 -11.20 -8.66 9.75
CA TYR A 218 -10.69 -8.53 8.38
C TYR A 218 -11.79 -8.16 7.36
N GLN A 219 -12.92 -8.89 7.37
CA GLN A 219 -14.07 -8.62 6.51
C GLN A 219 -14.57 -7.17 6.70
N LYS A 220 -14.71 -6.72 7.95
CA LYS A 220 -15.09 -5.34 8.27
C LYS A 220 -14.10 -4.33 7.73
N TYR A 221 -12.80 -4.62 7.82
CA TYR A 221 -11.77 -3.77 7.26
C TYR A 221 -11.91 -3.65 5.73
N ARG A 222 -12.03 -4.76 4.99
CA ARG A 222 -12.21 -4.71 3.53
C ARG A 222 -13.46 -3.95 3.14
N CYS A 223 -14.61 -4.23 3.77
CA CYS A 223 -15.85 -3.51 3.50
C CYS A 223 -15.75 -2.00 3.77
N LYS A 224 -15.08 -1.61 4.86
CA LYS A 224 -14.89 -0.20 5.22
C LYS A 224 -13.93 0.53 4.28
N ASN A 225 -12.88 -0.14 3.82
CA ASN A 225 -11.75 0.51 3.18
C ASN A 225 -11.69 0.27 1.67
N TYR A 226 -11.94 -0.97 1.23
CA TYR A 226 -11.80 -1.40 -0.16
C TYR A 226 -13.12 -1.31 -0.92
N PHE A 227 -14.22 -1.66 -0.26
CA PHE A 227 -15.54 -1.73 -0.89
C PHE A 227 -16.44 -0.55 -0.54
N LYS A 228 -15.89 0.50 0.08
CA LYS A 228 -16.64 1.75 0.29
C LYS A 228 -16.97 2.41 -1.05
N LYS A 229 -18.04 3.21 -1.04
CA LYS A 229 -18.29 4.17 -2.12
C LYS A 229 -17.26 5.29 -2.04
N PHE A 230 -16.45 5.44 -3.08
CA PHE A 230 -15.50 6.55 -3.17
C PHE A 230 -16.23 7.81 -3.63
N THR A 231 -16.02 8.91 -2.90
CA THR A 231 -16.73 10.18 -3.11
C THR A 231 -15.84 11.32 -3.58
N ASP A 232 -14.52 11.14 -3.49
CA ASP A 232 -13.51 12.13 -3.84
C ASP A 232 -12.35 11.48 -4.60
N SER A 233 -11.39 12.32 -5.00
CA SER A 233 -10.21 11.93 -5.76
C SER A 233 -9.07 11.40 -4.90
N LYS A 234 -9.16 11.46 -3.57
CA LYS A 234 -8.05 11.22 -2.66
C LYS A 234 -7.69 9.73 -2.65
N PRO A 235 -6.45 9.36 -2.97
CA PRO A 235 -6.00 7.99 -2.82
C PRO A 235 -6.19 7.51 -1.38
N PHE A 236 -6.71 6.30 -1.21
CA PHE A 236 -6.78 5.67 0.10
C PHE A 236 -5.53 4.80 0.29
N LYS A 237 -4.60 5.25 1.14
CA LYS A 237 -3.39 4.47 1.46
C LYS A 237 -3.76 3.16 2.17
N ILE A 238 -3.18 2.07 1.69
CA ILE A 238 -3.26 0.74 2.31
C ILE A 238 -2.01 0.47 3.14
N TRP A 239 -0.83 0.79 2.60
CA TRP A 239 0.47 0.51 3.22
C TRP A 239 1.55 1.43 2.64
N GLY A 240 2.59 1.71 3.43
CA GLY A 240 3.81 2.35 2.99
C GLY A 240 4.06 3.71 3.66
N CYS A 241 5.06 4.45 3.18
CA CYS A 241 5.48 5.72 3.79
C CYS A 241 4.30 6.70 3.97
N ASP A 242 4.35 7.50 5.03
CA ASP A 242 3.36 8.53 5.37
C ASP A 242 3.76 9.90 4.84
N SER A 243 5.05 10.10 4.56
CA SER A 243 5.59 11.39 4.13
C SER A 243 6.71 11.29 3.09
N PRO A 244 6.97 12.38 2.33
CA PRO A 244 8.11 12.45 1.43
C PRO A 244 9.46 12.31 2.10
N ILE A 245 9.64 12.78 3.34
CA ILE A 245 10.92 12.65 4.05
C ILE A 245 11.25 11.18 4.36
N GLU A 246 10.25 10.37 4.71
CA GLU A 246 10.44 8.93 4.84
C GLU A 246 10.90 8.32 3.51
N LEU A 247 10.24 8.66 2.40
CA LEU A 247 10.63 8.21 1.07
C LEU A 247 12.08 8.59 0.74
N PHE A 248 12.49 9.83 1.01
CA PHE A 248 13.85 10.29 0.73
C PHE A 248 14.90 9.51 1.52
N LEU A 249 14.64 9.26 2.82
CA LEU A 249 15.53 8.45 3.64
C LEU A 249 15.56 6.99 3.15
N LEU A 250 14.40 6.41 2.81
CA LEU A 250 14.29 5.04 2.28
C LEU A 250 15.08 4.85 1.00
N GLN A 251 15.03 5.81 0.07
CA GLN A 251 15.79 5.80 -1.17
C GLN A 251 17.29 5.78 -0.90
N ALA A 252 17.78 6.64 0.00
CA ALA A 252 19.19 6.68 0.38
C ALA A 252 19.65 5.41 1.12
N MET A 253 18.85 4.91 2.06
CA MET A 253 19.09 3.64 2.76
C MET A 253 19.26 2.47 1.78
N SER A 254 18.36 2.37 0.81
CA SER A 254 18.41 1.30 -0.19
C SER A 254 19.70 1.30 -1.01
N GLN A 255 20.30 2.46 -1.30
CA GLN A 255 21.56 2.51 -2.05
C GLN A 255 22.77 2.01 -1.27
N ILE A 256 22.72 2.10 0.07
CA ILE A 256 23.82 1.67 0.94
C ILE A 256 23.59 0.27 1.54
N GLY A 257 22.59 -0.45 1.01
CA GLY A 257 22.24 -1.83 1.38
C GLY A 257 21.43 -1.95 2.67
N LEU A 258 20.72 -0.91 3.08
CA LEU A 258 19.79 -0.96 4.21
C LEU A 258 18.36 -1.17 3.71
N HIS A 259 17.72 -2.24 4.18
CA HIS A 259 16.39 -2.66 3.76
C HIS A 259 15.47 -2.85 4.98
N PRO A 260 14.97 -1.75 5.59
CA PRO A 260 14.07 -1.86 6.72
C PRO A 260 12.67 -2.33 6.30
N LYS A 261 11.89 -2.78 7.27
CA LYS A 261 10.43 -2.86 7.14
C LYS A 261 9.85 -1.45 7.23
N ILE A 262 8.97 -1.10 6.29
CA ILE A 262 8.25 0.17 6.26
C ILE A 262 7.00 0.04 7.11
N GLN A 263 6.80 0.99 8.02
CA GLN A 263 5.76 0.99 9.04
C GLN A 263 5.80 -0.25 9.96
N MET A 264 5.97 -0.04 11.26
CA MET A 264 5.96 -1.15 12.22
C MET A 264 5.17 -0.77 13.47
N HIS A 265 4.06 -1.46 13.70
CA HIS A 265 3.31 -1.35 14.95
C HIS A 265 4.03 -2.13 16.05
N ILE A 266 4.26 -1.49 17.20
CA ILE A 266 4.99 -2.07 18.34
C ILE A 266 4.08 -2.07 19.57
N TYR A 267 4.03 -3.19 20.28
CA TYR A 267 3.10 -3.41 21.41
C TYR A 267 3.81 -3.55 22.77
N PRO A 268 3.12 -3.27 23.89
CA PRO A 268 3.67 -3.39 25.23
C PRO A 268 4.10 -4.81 25.63
N ASP A 269 3.58 -5.84 24.97
CA ASP A 269 4.00 -7.23 25.16
C ASP A 269 5.23 -7.62 24.32
N GLY A 270 5.82 -6.65 23.62
CA GLY A 270 6.98 -6.84 22.75
C GLY A 270 6.65 -7.40 21.37
N THR A 271 5.38 -7.71 21.07
CA THR A 271 4.99 -8.11 19.72
C THR A 271 5.11 -6.93 18.75
N ILE A 272 5.44 -7.24 17.50
CA ILE A 272 5.62 -6.27 16.42
C ILE A 272 4.93 -6.76 15.15
N PHE A 273 4.33 -5.85 14.39
CA PHE A 273 3.64 -6.19 13.14
C PHE A 273 3.77 -5.07 12.10
N PRO A 274 4.18 -5.38 10.86
CA PRO A 274 4.38 -4.36 9.82
C PRO A 274 3.07 -3.84 9.21
N SER A 275 1.94 -4.48 9.52
CA SER A 275 0.61 -4.05 9.11
C SER A 275 -0.47 -4.70 9.98
N LEU A 276 -1.68 -4.14 9.96
CA LEU A 276 -2.86 -4.76 10.57
C LEU A 276 -3.11 -6.17 10.04
N GLN A 277 -2.91 -6.34 8.73
CA GLN A 277 -3.01 -7.59 8.02
C GLN A 277 -2.05 -8.65 8.58
N SER A 278 -0.80 -8.28 8.86
CA SER A 278 0.20 -9.18 9.43
C SER A 278 -0.12 -9.59 10.87
N MET A 279 -0.83 -8.74 11.64
CA MET A 279 -1.33 -9.14 12.95
C MET A 279 -2.33 -10.29 12.87
N TRP A 280 -3.20 -10.25 11.86
CA TRP A 280 -4.25 -11.23 11.69
C TRP A 280 -3.71 -12.61 11.28
N GLU A 281 -2.58 -12.68 10.55
CA GLU A 281 -1.89 -13.95 10.25
C GLU A 281 -1.57 -14.75 11.53
N GLY A 282 -1.27 -14.07 12.64
CA GLY A 282 -1.02 -14.70 13.95
C GLY A 282 -2.27 -14.93 14.81
N GLY A 283 -3.48 -14.70 14.27
CA GLY A 283 -4.74 -14.80 15.02
C GLY A 283 -4.99 -13.65 16.02
N VAL A 284 -4.22 -12.56 15.93
CA VAL A 284 -4.29 -11.46 16.90
C VAL A 284 -5.43 -10.51 16.55
N ARG A 285 -6.33 -10.29 17.51
CA ARG A 285 -7.50 -9.42 17.32
C ARG A 285 -7.17 -7.93 17.36
N THR A 286 -7.94 -7.16 16.60
CA THR A 286 -7.83 -5.70 16.51
C THR A 286 -8.01 -4.98 17.85
N LYS A 287 -8.74 -5.54 18.83
CA LYS A 287 -8.86 -4.88 20.16
C LYS A 287 -7.53 -4.66 20.87
N LYS A 288 -6.50 -5.46 20.57
CA LYS A 288 -5.14 -5.23 21.09
C LYS A 288 -4.47 -3.98 20.49
N LEU A 289 -4.93 -3.48 19.33
CA LEU A 289 -4.45 -2.24 18.69
C LEU A 289 -4.66 -0.98 19.52
N ALA A 290 -5.65 -0.96 20.41
CA ALA A 290 -5.90 0.20 21.25
C ALA A 290 -4.75 0.49 22.23
N GLN A 291 -3.77 -0.42 22.35
CA GLN A 291 -2.68 -0.35 23.31
C GLN A 291 -1.29 -0.37 22.64
N THR A 292 -1.13 0.06 21.39
CA THR A 292 0.21 0.18 20.77
C THR A 292 1.12 1.11 21.59
N ILE A 293 2.41 0.78 21.69
CA ILE A 293 3.44 1.73 22.14
C ILE A 293 3.53 2.87 21.12
N THR A 294 3.78 2.50 19.86
CA THR A 294 3.92 3.43 18.73
C THR A 294 3.84 2.66 17.40
N GLU A 295 3.76 3.41 16.32
CA GLU A 295 4.11 2.98 14.97
C GLU A 295 5.46 3.64 14.62
N ALA A 296 6.44 2.87 14.18
CA ALA A 296 7.74 3.38 13.72
C ALA A 296 7.73 3.47 12.19
N ASP A 297 8.37 4.48 11.62
CA ASP A 297 8.38 4.70 10.16
C ASP A 297 9.19 3.61 9.45
N PHE A 298 10.33 3.24 10.05
CA PHE A 298 11.13 2.10 9.62
C PHE A 298 11.52 1.20 10.78
N PHE A 299 11.70 -0.09 10.52
CA PHE A 299 12.14 -1.05 11.52
C PHE A 299 13.16 -2.04 10.98
N PHE A 300 14.26 -2.22 11.72
CA PHE A 300 15.30 -3.20 11.44
C PHE A 300 15.14 -4.38 12.40
N GLU A 301 14.52 -5.46 11.91
CA GLU A 301 14.11 -6.60 12.75
C GLU A 301 15.30 -7.30 13.42
N LYS A 302 16.40 -7.47 12.69
CA LYS A 302 17.59 -8.16 13.18
C LYS A 302 18.30 -7.37 14.28
N GLU A 303 18.38 -6.06 14.12
CA GLU A 303 19.06 -5.15 15.04
C GLU A 303 18.15 -4.65 16.18
N GLY A 304 16.85 -4.90 16.10
CA GLY A 304 15.85 -4.44 17.07
C GLY A 304 15.77 -2.91 17.14
N VAL A 305 15.83 -2.24 15.99
CA VAL A 305 15.87 -0.76 15.91
C VAL A 305 14.63 -0.21 15.23
N ALA A 306 13.91 0.67 15.93
CA ALA A 306 12.82 1.49 15.42
C ALA A 306 13.34 2.87 15.00
N VAL A 307 13.04 3.29 13.78
CA VAL A 307 13.47 4.58 13.22
C VAL A 307 12.26 5.51 13.06
N PHE A 308 12.42 6.77 13.46
CA PHE A 308 11.43 7.82 13.36
C PHE A 308 11.96 9.01 12.54
N CYS A 309 11.19 9.43 11.54
CA CYS A 309 11.42 10.58 10.67
C CYS A 309 10.62 11.78 11.18
N ASP A 310 11.23 12.58 12.04
CA ASP A 310 10.55 13.67 12.73
C ASP A 310 10.43 14.90 11.80
N SER A 311 9.26 15.08 11.19
CA SER A 311 8.96 16.14 10.20
C SER A 311 9.21 17.58 10.65
N LYS A 312 9.39 17.83 11.94
CA LYS A 312 9.70 19.16 12.46
C LYS A 312 11.18 19.21 12.83
N ALA A 313 11.82 20.32 12.46
CA ALA A 313 13.13 20.73 12.97
C ALA A 313 13.24 20.68 14.51
N HIS A 314 12.10 20.63 15.22
CA HIS A 314 12.01 20.84 16.65
C HIS A 314 10.74 20.22 17.24
N HIS A 315 10.84 19.04 17.86
CA HIS A 315 10.02 18.69 19.01
C HIS A 315 10.47 19.57 20.19
N THR A 316 10.37 20.90 20.08
CA THR A 316 10.91 21.83 21.09
C THR A 316 9.97 22.08 22.24
N THR A 317 8.70 21.72 22.12
CA THR A 317 7.80 21.87 23.26
C THR A 317 8.11 20.79 24.30
N PRO A 318 8.20 21.13 25.59
CA PRO A 318 8.48 20.15 26.64
C PRO A 318 7.52 18.94 26.63
N ALA A 319 6.27 19.14 26.20
CA ALA A 319 5.28 18.09 26.07
C ALA A 319 5.59 17.08 24.96
N GLN A 320 6.12 17.52 23.81
CA GLN A 320 6.52 16.62 22.73
C GLN A 320 7.77 15.83 23.10
N VAL A 321 8.79 16.51 23.67
CA VAL A 321 9.98 15.84 24.19
C VAL A 321 9.62 14.78 25.23
N ALA A 322 8.71 15.10 26.15
CA ALA A 322 8.25 14.15 27.15
C ALA A 322 7.51 12.96 26.53
N LYS A 323 6.72 13.19 25.47
CA LYS A 323 6.02 12.13 24.74
C LYS A 323 7.00 11.20 24.03
N ASP A 324 7.97 11.74 23.32
CA ASP A 324 8.96 10.95 22.58
C ASP A 324 9.84 10.14 23.54
N LYS A 325 10.30 10.78 24.61
CA LYS A 325 11.04 10.09 25.68
C LYS A 325 10.22 8.96 26.30
N ALA A 326 8.92 9.17 26.55
CA ALA A 326 8.06 8.13 27.09
C ALA A 326 7.84 6.97 26.09
N VAL A 327 7.87 7.23 24.78
CA VAL A 327 7.88 6.18 23.76
C VAL A 327 9.20 5.43 23.79
N ASP A 328 10.33 6.15 23.83
CA ASP A 328 11.67 5.56 23.87
C ASP A 328 11.87 4.66 25.09
N GLU A 329 11.40 5.09 26.28
CA GLU A 329 11.43 4.29 27.51
C GLU A 329 10.59 3.01 27.38
N LYS A 330 9.40 3.09 26.75
CA LYS A 330 8.55 1.91 26.52
C LYS A 330 9.16 0.95 25.51
N LEU A 331 9.81 1.47 24.45
CA LEU A 331 10.52 0.66 23.46
C LEU A 331 11.71 -0.07 24.11
N ALA A 332 12.50 0.66 24.90
CA ALA A 332 13.62 0.08 25.63
C ALA A 332 13.17 -1.04 26.60
N ALA A 333 12.01 -0.86 27.25
CA ALA A 333 11.43 -1.88 28.14
C ALA A 333 11.06 -3.19 27.43
N VAL A 334 10.83 -3.16 26.11
CA VAL A 334 10.59 -4.36 25.28
C VAL A 334 11.82 -4.76 24.44
N GLY A 335 12.99 -4.19 24.73
CA GLY A 335 14.25 -4.54 24.08
C GLY A 335 14.47 -3.89 22.70
N ILE A 336 13.72 -2.84 22.36
CA ILE A 336 13.83 -2.12 21.09
C ILE A 336 14.57 -0.79 21.31
N ARG A 337 15.59 -0.52 20.48
CA ARG A 337 16.27 0.78 20.45
C ARG A 337 15.53 1.73 19.52
N SER A 338 15.43 3.00 19.88
CA SER A 338 14.91 4.04 18.98
C SER A 338 16.04 4.86 18.36
N TYR A 339 15.87 5.21 17.09
CA TYR A 339 16.71 6.13 16.35
C TYR A 339 15.81 7.20 15.72
N ARG A 340 16.10 8.48 15.97
CA ARG A 340 15.28 9.59 15.50
C ARG A 340 16.09 10.46 14.56
N VAL A 341 15.52 10.80 13.42
CA VAL A 341 16.15 11.65 12.40
C VAL A 341 15.24 12.83 12.12
N ALA A 342 15.79 14.05 12.19
CA ALA A 342 15.04 15.24 11.88
C ALA A 342 14.79 15.33 10.36
N GLY A 343 13.57 15.70 9.97
CA GLY A 343 13.20 15.91 8.58
C GLY A 343 14.03 16.99 7.89
N THR A 344 14.52 17.98 8.63
CA THR A 344 15.50 18.96 8.13
C THR A 344 16.79 18.31 7.68
N ASP A 345 17.29 17.33 8.44
CA ASP A 345 18.56 16.67 8.14
C ASP A 345 18.39 15.71 6.96
N ILE A 346 17.22 15.06 6.86
CA ILE A 346 16.86 14.23 5.70
C ILE A 346 16.76 15.09 4.44
N VAL A 347 16.17 16.28 4.53
CA VAL A 347 16.06 17.19 3.38
C VAL A 347 17.43 17.76 2.96
N ASP A 348 18.30 18.03 3.94
CA ASP A 348 19.67 18.49 3.71
C ASP A 348 20.53 17.41 3.03
N SER A 349 20.56 16.20 3.60
CA SER A 349 21.29 15.07 3.05
C SER A 349 20.70 13.73 3.55
N PRO A 350 19.86 13.05 2.75
CA PRO A 350 19.31 11.76 3.13
C PRO A 350 20.40 10.69 3.19
N PHE A 351 21.48 10.80 2.39
CA PHE A 351 22.61 9.87 2.44
C PHE A 351 23.43 10.01 3.72
N ARG A 352 23.66 11.23 4.21
CA ARG A 352 24.32 11.43 5.52
C ARG A 352 23.49 10.77 6.63
N CYS A 353 22.18 10.98 6.61
CA CYS A 353 21.28 10.37 7.59
C CYS A 353 21.30 8.84 7.53
N ALA A 354 21.25 8.27 6.33
CA ALA A 354 21.34 6.82 6.13
C ALA A 354 22.70 6.25 6.61
N ALA A 355 23.81 6.97 6.38
CA ALA A 355 25.14 6.57 6.85
C ALA A 355 25.24 6.56 8.37
N LEU A 356 24.76 7.61 9.04
CA LEU A 356 24.72 7.69 10.51
C LEU A 356 23.83 6.60 11.12
N LEU A 357 22.71 6.29 10.48
CA LEU A 357 21.87 5.17 10.88
C LEU A 357 22.62 3.84 10.72
N LYS A 358 23.35 3.64 9.62
CA LYS A 358 24.16 2.42 9.42
C LYS A 358 25.19 2.23 10.53
N GLU A 359 25.87 3.30 10.94
CA GLU A 359 26.80 3.27 12.07
C GLU A 359 26.09 2.88 13.37
N PHE A 360 24.92 3.47 13.64
CA PHE A 360 24.09 3.15 14.81
C PHE A 360 23.63 1.70 14.84
N LEU A 361 23.27 1.12 13.68
CA LEU A 361 22.87 -0.29 13.58
C LEU A 361 24.00 -1.25 13.92
N THR A 362 25.25 -0.85 13.66
CA THR A 362 26.45 -1.68 13.92
C THR A 362 27.08 -1.48 15.30
N ALA A 363 26.64 -0.46 16.03
CA ALA A 363 27.02 -0.19 17.43
C ALA A 363 26.13 -0.98 18.39
#